data_AF-A0A7V9SNM7-F1
#
_entry.id   AF-A0A7V9SNM7-F1
#
_cell.length_a   1.000
_cell.length_b   1.000
_cell.length_c   1.000
_cell.angle_alpha   90.00
_cell.angle_beta   90.00
_cell.angle_gamma   90.00
#
_symmetry.space_group_name_H-M   'P 1'
#
loop_
_entity.id
_entity.type
_entity.pdbx_description
1 polymer ?
#
loop_
_entity_poly.entity_id
_entity_poly.type
_entity_poly.pdbx_seq_one_letter_code
_entity_poly.pdbx_strand_id
1 'polypeptide(L)'
;MTKRLLVVMAVLLGACSSSPSAPAVALDGSPRVPDIEGVVTSVSRERLSLDGDRKYPVDDDLIAFSTYNRRAVALAGAKGKYVHIGLRDGEVVWLGQIGVVQVEDTKRTVVYQGNLKSVSGRRMTFADGTVLRLAQGLTPPADVRGSTLVVIDPDRHVVQGATFAPAATTTTRPDKS
;
A
#
# COMPACT_ATOMS: atom_id res chain seq x y z
N MET A 1 -54.10 -30.18 -47.73
CA MET A 1 -54.18 -29.57 -46.38
C MET A 1 -52.78 -29.50 -45.80
N THR A 2 -52.19 -28.31 -45.83
CA THR A 2 -50.80 -28.02 -45.46
C THR A 2 -50.69 -27.91 -43.94
N LYS A 3 -49.94 -28.80 -43.27
CA LYS A 3 -49.69 -28.72 -41.82
C LYS A 3 -48.38 -27.99 -41.55
N ARG A 4 -48.49 -26.99 -40.68
CA ARG A 4 -47.48 -25.98 -40.35
C ARG A 4 -46.35 -26.55 -39.48
N LEU A 5 -45.19 -25.94 -39.72
CA LEU A 5 -43.92 -25.92 -39.00
C LEU A 5 -44.07 -25.58 -37.50
N LEU A 6 -43.25 -26.17 -36.63
CA LEU A 6 -42.98 -25.64 -35.29
C LEU A 6 -41.50 -25.90 -34.95
N VAL A 7 -40.70 -24.84 -35.07
CA VAL A 7 -39.28 -24.77 -34.67
C VAL A 7 -39.27 -24.34 -33.21
N VAL A 8 -38.72 -25.17 -32.33
CA VAL A 8 -38.46 -24.80 -30.93
C VAL A 8 -37.00 -24.37 -30.83
N MET A 9 -36.79 -23.06 -30.84
CA MET A 9 -35.50 -22.41 -30.65
C MET A 9 -35.27 -22.27 -29.14
N ALA A 10 -34.48 -23.17 -28.56
CA ALA A 10 -34.10 -23.13 -27.14
C ALA A 10 -33.05 -22.03 -26.93
N VAL A 11 -33.49 -20.89 -26.40
CA VAL A 11 -32.62 -19.80 -25.94
C VAL A 11 -32.05 -20.19 -24.58
N LEU A 12 -30.80 -20.66 -24.55
CA LEU A 12 -30.03 -20.80 -23.33
C LEU A 12 -29.60 -19.41 -22.85
N LEU A 13 -30.37 -18.84 -21.93
CA LEU A 13 -29.98 -17.63 -21.18
C LEU A 13 -28.86 -18.01 -20.20
N GLY A 14 -27.61 -17.83 -20.64
CA GLY A 14 -26.45 -17.82 -19.76
C GLY A 14 -26.55 -16.65 -18.80
N ALA A 15 -27.02 -16.91 -17.58
CA ALA A 15 -26.90 -15.99 -16.47
C ALA A 15 -25.42 -15.91 -16.08
N CYS A 16 -24.68 -14.98 -16.68
CA CYS A 16 -23.39 -14.55 -16.15
C CYS A 16 -23.65 -13.94 -14.77
N SER A 17 -23.39 -14.70 -13.72
CA SER A 17 -23.28 -14.19 -12.37
C SER A 17 -22.15 -13.16 -12.34
N SER A 18 -22.50 -11.88 -12.35
CA SER A 18 -21.59 -10.80 -12.01
C SER A 18 -21.19 -10.98 -10.55
N SER A 19 -20.03 -11.60 -10.33
CA SER A 19 -19.41 -11.64 -9.01
C SER A 19 -19.26 -10.21 -8.51
N PRO A 20 -19.66 -9.90 -7.27
CA PRO A 20 -19.43 -8.58 -6.70
C PRO A 20 -17.92 -8.31 -6.70
N SER A 21 -17.50 -7.33 -7.51
CA SER A 21 -16.12 -6.88 -7.57
C SER A 21 -15.64 -6.59 -6.15
N ALA A 22 -14.47 -7.13 -5.80
CA ALA A 22 -13.84 -6.85 -4.53
C ALA A 22 -13.81 -5.32 -4.30
N PRO A 23 -14.06 -4.83 -3.08
CA PRO A 23 -14.06 -3.40 -2.83
C PRO A 23 -12.70 -2.83 -3.20
N ALA A 24 -12.68 -1.99 -4.25
CA ALA A 24 -11.48 -1.31 -4.69
C ALA A 24 -10.85 -0.58 -3.50
N VAL A 25 -9.55 -0.76 -3.28
CA VAL A 25 -8.84 -0.03 -2.23
C VAL A 25 -9.01 1.47 -2.46
N ALA A 26 -9.70 2.13 -1.53
CA ALA A 26 -9.96 3.56 -1.62
C ALA A 26 -8.65 4.33 -1.46
N LEU A 27 -8.11 4.93 -2.52
CA LEU A 27 -6.89 5.76 -2.46
C LEU A 27 -7.15 7.17 -1.92
N ASP A 28 -8.09 7.28 -0.98
CA ASP A 28 -8.63 8.48 -0.34
C ASP A 28 -7.70 9.08 0.73
N GLY A 29 -6.70 8.33 1.17
CA GLY A 29 -5.76 8.72 2.24
C GLY A 29 -6.19 8.27 3.63
N SER A 30 -7.21 7.42 3.73
CA SER A 30 -7.54 6.68 4.94
C SER A 30 -6.38 5.75 5.32
N PRO A 31 -6.08 5.57 6.63
CA PRO A 31 -5.00 4.71 7.07
C PRO A 31 -5.19 3.26 6.58
N ARG A 32 -4.14 2.72 5.95
CA ARG A 32 -4.05 1.32 5.52
C ARG A 32 -3.00 0.62 6.37
N VAL A 33 -3.46 -0.12 7.37
CA VAL A 33 -2.58 -1.01 8.14
C VAL A 33 -2.30 -2.22 7.26
N PRO A 34 -1.03 -2.52 6.91
CA PRO A 34 -0.72 -3.74 6.18
C PRO A 34 -1.03 -4.97 7.04
N ASP A 35 -1.53 -6.02 6.40
CA ASP A 35 -1.52 -7.36 6.99
C ASP A 35 -0.08 -7.89 7.01
N ILE A 36 0.68 -7.60 5.93
CA ILE A 36 2.07 -8.01 5.76
C ILE A 36 2.88 -6.89 5.10
N GLU A 37 4.14 -6.79 5.49
CA GLU A 37 5.13 -5.91 4.89
C GLU A 37 6.42 -6.69 4.60
N GLY A 38 7.21 -6.23 3.62
CA GLY A 38 8.45 -6.89 3.24
C GLY A 38 9.04 -6.42 1.92
N VAL A 39 10.20 -6.97 1.55
CA VAL A 39 10.87 -6.65 0.28
C VAL A 39 10.49 -7.67 -0.77
N VAL A 40 9.98 -7.20 -1.89
CA VAL A 40 9.61 -8.08 -3.00
C VAL A 40 10.87 -8.65 -3.67
N THR A 41 11.04 -9.97 -3.62
CA THR A 41 12.16 -10.67 -4.26
C THR A 41 11.81 -11.26 -5.62
N SER A 42 10.55 -11.67 -5.82
CA SER A 42 10.05 -12.12 -7.11
C SER A 42 8.57 -11.76 -7.31
N VAL A 43 8.19 -11.55 -8.57
CA VAL A 43 6.82 -11.23 -8.97
C VAL A 43 6.46 -12.09 -10.18
N SER A 44 5.25 -12.64 -10.16
CA SER A 44 4.57 -13.23 -11.31
C SER A 44 3.10 -12.79 -11.29
N ARG A 45 2.32 -13.19 -12.31
CA ARG A 45 0.89 -12.88 -12.34
C ARG A 45 0.13 -13.53 -11.17
N GLU A 46 0.49 -14.75 -10.80
CA GLU A 46 -0.25 -15.57 -9.83
C GLU A 46 0.37 -15.53 -8.42
N ARG A 47 1.59 -15.00 -8.29
CA ARG A 47 2.36 -15.13 -7.05
C ARG A 47 3.36 -14.01 -6.85
N LEU A 48 3.46 -13.58 -5.59
CA LEU A 48 4.43 -12.63 -5.08
C LEU A 48 5.32 -13.32 -4.03
N SER A 49 6.63 -13.04 -4.02
CA SER A 49 7.54 -13.46 -2.94
C SER A 49 8.10 -12.26 -2.20
N LEU A 50 8.06 -12.31 -0.87
CA LEU A 50 8.67 -11.34 0.03
C LEU A 50 9.85 -11.96 0.78
N ASP A 51 10.91 -11.19 0.95
CA ASP A 51 12.08 -11.50 1.80
C ASP A 51 12.68 -12.88 1.53
N GLY A 52 12.76 -13.25 0.26
CA GLY A 52 13.30 -14.53 -0.21
C GLY A 52 12.20 -15.57 -0.37
N ASP A 53 11.67 -16.06 0.75
CA ASP A 53 10.95 -17.34 0.79
C ASP A 53 9.44 -17.23 1.06
N ARG A 54 8.94 -16.07 1.53
CA ARG A 54 7.52 -15.92 1.86
C ARG A 54 6.70 -15.70 0.59
N LYS A 55 5.86 -16.67 0.23
CA LYS A 55 5.12 -16.68 -1.04
C LYS A 55 3.63 -16.48 -0.79
N TYR A 56 3.02 -15.61 -1.60
CA TYR A 56 1.60 -15.28 -1.51
C TYR A 56 0.94 -15.36 -2.88
N PRO A 57 -0.21 -16.02 -3.03
CA PRO A 57 -1.02 -15.92 -4.24
C PRO A 57 -1.46 -14.48 -4.47
N VAL A 58 -1.61 -14.09 -5.74
CA VAL A 58 -2.05 -12.76 -6.16
C VAL A 58 -3.47 -12.87 -6.69
N ASP A 59 -4.36 -12.05 -6.14
CA ASP A 59 -5.72 -11.90 -6.65
C ASP A 59 -5.68 -11.27 -8.06
N ASP A 60 -6.50 -11.79 -8.99
CA ASP A 60 -6.55 -11.28 -10.38
C ASP A 60 -6.98 -9.80 -10.45
N ASP A 61 -7.72 -9.32 -9.44
CA ASP A 61 -8.17 -7.94 -9.30
C ASP A 61 -7.27 -7.09 -8.37
N LEU A 62 -6.06 -7.59 -8.05
CA LEU A 62 -5.07 -6.88 -7.23
C LEU A 62 -4.86 -5.44 -7.70
N ILE A 63 -4.93 -4.50 -6.76
CA ILE A 63 -4.51 -3.12 -6.98
C ILE A 63 -3.11 -2.88 -6.42
N ALA A 64 -2.13 -2.74 -7.32
CA ALA A 64 -0.80 -2.25 -6.98
C ALA A 64 -0.70 -0.73 -7.21
N PHE A 65 -0.17 0.02 -6.24
CA PHE A 65 -0.05 1.48 -6.33
C PHE A 65 1.24 2.00 -5.68
N SER A 66 1.65 3.21 -6.06
CA SER A 66 2.73 3.94 -5.40
C SER A 66 2.18 4.80 -4.25
N THR A 67 2.76 4.72 -3.06
CA THR A 67 2.30 5.57 -1.93
C THR A 67 2.63 7.04 -2.15
N TYR A 68 3.71 7.35 -2.88
CA TYR A 68 4.13 8.73 -3.16
C TYR A 68 3.10 9.55 -3.94
N ASN A 69 2.45 8.95 -4.94
CA ASN A 69 1.54 9.67 -5.83
C ASN A 69 0.13 9.05 -5.92
N ARG A 70 -0.12 7.95 -5.20
CA ARG A 70 -1.40 7.23 -5.17
C ARG A 70 -1.91 6.83 -6.55
N ARG A 71 -1.01 6.55 -7.49
CA ARG A 71 -1.35 6.04 -8.82
C ARG A 71 -1.17 4.54 -8.86
N ALA A 72 -2.06 3.88 -9.61
CA ALA A 72 -1.88 2.48 -9.98
C ALA A 72 -0.56 2.29 -10.73
N VAL A 73 0.11 1.18 -10.46
CA VAL A 73 1.39 0.81 -11.07
C VAL A 73 1.38 -0.66 -11.46
N ALA A 74 2.21 -1.06 -12.42
CA ALA A 74 2.38 -2.46 -12.75
C ALA A 74 3.00 -3.22 -11.57
N LEU A 75 2.43 -4.38 -11.22
CA LEU A 75 2.92 -5.24 -10.15
C LEU A 75 4.40 -5.64 -10.35
N ALA A 76 4.81 -5.90 -11.60
CA ALA A 76 6.20 -6.22 -11.94
C ALA A 76 7.21 -5.17 -11.45
N GLY A 77 6.79 -3.90 -11.38
CA GLY A 77 7.60 -2.79 -10.87
C GLY A 77 7.81 -2.80 -9.35
N ALA A 78 7.23 -3.76 -8.63
CA ALA A 78 7.41 -3.92 -7.18
C ALA A 78 8.71 -4.64 -6.80
N LYS A 79 9.34 -5.40 -7.72
CA LYS A 79 10.57 -6.15 -7.45
C LYS A 79 11.67 -5.22 -6.92
N GLY A 80 12.30 -5.62 -5.81
CA GLY A 80 13.36 -4.86 -5.12
C GLY A 80 12.85 -3.69 -4.26
N LYS A 81 11.52 -3.51 -4.14
CA LYS A 81 10.92 -2.49 -3.29
C LYS A 81 10.42 -3.08 -1.98
N TYR A 82 10.43 -2.26 -0.95
CA TYR A 82 9.69 -2.50 0.28
C TYR A 82 8.22 -2.14 0.05
N VAL A 83 7.33 -3.03 0.47
CA VAL A 83 5.90 -2.93 0.19
C VAL A 83 5.08 -3.17 1.44
N HIS A 84 3.88 -2.59 1.44
CA HIS A 84 2.77 -2.96 2.30
C HIS A 84 1.77 -3.77 1.48
N ILE A 85 1.21 -4.80 2.09
CA ILE A 85 0.24 -5.70 1.47
C ILE A 85 -0.96 -5.82 2.39
N GLY A 86 -2.14 -5.86 1.79
CA GLY A 86 -3.31 -6.43 2.45
C GLY A 86 -3.74 -7.72 1.79
N LEU A 87 -4.29 -8.59 2.63
CA LEU A 87 -4.68 -9.94 2.30
C LEU A 87 -6.20 -10.11 2.41
N ARG A 88 -6.74 -10.97 1.55
CA ARG A 88 -8.08 -11.54 1.69
C ARG A 88 -7.97 -13.03 1.45
N ASP A 89 -8.36 -13.83 2.43
CA ASP A 89 -8.29 -15.30 2.35
C ASP A 89 -6.89 -15.84 1.97
N GLY A 90 -5.84 -15.10 2.34
CA GLY A 90 -4.44 -15.44 2.04
C GLY A 90 -3.92 -14.92 0.70
N GLU A 91 -4.78 -14.31 -0.12
CA GLU A 91 -4.42 -13.71 -1.41
C GLU A 91 -4.10 -12.21 -1.27
N VAL A 92 -3.11 -11.74 -2.02
CA VAL A 92 -2.74 -10.32 -2.08
C VAL A 92 -3.81 -9.58 -2.88
N VAL A 93 -4.59 -8.74 -2.20
CA VAL A 93 -5.66 -7.92 -2.83
C VAL A 93 -5.25 -6.46 -3.04
N TRP A 94 -4.22 -5.99 -2.33
CA TRP A 94 -3.58 -4.71 -2.64
C TRP A 94 -2.10 -4.70 -2.27
N LEU A 95 -1.35 -3.87 -2.99
CA LEU A 95 0.08 -3.67 -2.75
C LEU A 95 0.44 -2.18 -2.86
N GLY A 96 0.92 -1.61 -1.77
CA GLY A 96 1.46 -0.25 -1.72
C GLY A 96 2.99 -0.26 -1.79
N GLN A 97 3.58 0.32 -2.83
CA GLN A 97 5.03 0.48 -2.94
C GLN A 97 5.52 1.63 -2.07
N ILE A 98 6.33 1.32 -1.05
CA ILE A 98 6.82 2.30 -0.07
C ILE A 98 8.11 2.96 -0.53
N GLY A 99 9.07 2.17 -1.01
CA GLY A 99 10.38 2.69 -1.41
C GLY A 99 11.31 1.60 -1.92
N VAL A 100 12.40 2.02 -2.57
CA VAL A 100 13.45 1.10 -3.04
C VAL A 100 14.36 0.74 -1.87
N VAL A 101 14.78 -0.52 -1.82
CA VAL A 101 15.78 -0.98 -0.84
C VAL A 101 17.17 -0.56 -1.31
N GLN A 102 17.86 0.19 -0.47
CA GLN A 102 19.25 0.59 -0.64
C GLN A 102 20.13 -0.33 0.22
N VAL A 103 21.34 -0.62 -0.27
CA VAL A 103 22.32 -1.47 0.43
C VAL A 103 23.63 -0.71 0.53
N GLU A 104 24.11 -0.49 1.75
CA GLU A 104 25.37 0.17 2.07
C GLU A 104 26.06 -0.61 3.20
N ASP A 105 27.31 -1.03 3.00
CA ASP A 105 28.09 -1.80 3.97
C ASP A 105 27.31 -2.95 4.64
N THR A 106 26.60 -3.76 3.82
CA THR A 106 25.71 -4.87 4.23
C THR A 106 24.40 -4.46 4.92
N LYS A 107 24.23 -3.19 5.27
CA LYS A 107 22.99 -2.66 5.85
C LYS A 107 21.96 -2.37 4.76
N ARG A 108 20.75 -2.90 4.92
CA ARG A 108 19.60 -2.60 4.06
C ARG A 108 18.79 -1.47 4.67
N THR A 109 18.40 -0.50 3.86
CA THR A 109 17.57 0.63 4.28
C THR A 109 16.51 0.95 3.23
N VAL A 110 15.40 1.54 3.67
CA VAL A 110 14.40 2.12 2.78
C VAL A 110 14.11 3.53 3.26
N VAL A 111 14.15 4.49 2.34
CA VAL A 111 13.81 5.88 2.65
C VAL A 111 12.39 6.15 2.17
N TYR A 112 11.56 6.64 3.08
CA TYR A 112 10.20 7.08 2.77
C TYR A 112 10.02 8.53 3.21
N GLN A 113 9.34 9.32 2.39
CA GLN A 113 9.00 10.69 2.71
C GLN A 113 7.50 10.88 2.52
N GLY A 114 6.84 11.44 3.53
CA GLY A 114 5.42 11.70 3.50
C GLY A 114 5.01 12.80 4.46
N ASN A 115 3.74 13.20 4.40
CA ASN A 115 3.17 14.13 5.37
C ASN A 115 2.61 13.36 6.56
N LEU A 116 3.26 13.44 7.72
CA LEU A 116 2.82 12.80 8.95
C LEU A 116 1.55 13.49 9.47
N LYS A 117 0.48 12.72 9.67
CA LYS A 117 -0.80 13.18 10.22
C LYS A 117 -0.88 12.98 11.74
N SER A 118 -0.42 11.82 12.21
CA SER A 118 -0.50 11.47 13.63
C SER A 118 0.52 10.40 14.00
N VAL A 119 0.82 10.35 15.30
CA VAL A 119 1.50 9.24 15.95
C VAL A 119 0.61 8.74 17.06
N SER A 120 0.33 7.44 17.09
CA SER A 120 -0.44 6.80 18.17
C SER A 120 0.31 5.55 18.65
N GLY A 121 0.78 5.57 19.90
CA GLY A 121 1.71 4.57 20.41
C GLY A 121 2.96 4.49 19.53
N ARG A 122 3.19 3.34 18.89
CA ARG A 122 4.32 3.11 17.98
C ARG A 122 3.96 3.22 16.50
N ARG A 123 2.77 3.70 16.14
CA ARG A 123 2.31 3.80 14.76
C ARG A 123 2.36 5.24 14.28
N MET A 124 3.06 5.47 13.18
CA MET A 124 3.06 6.72 12.42
C MET A 124 2.06 6.59 11.28
N THR A 125 1.12 7.52 11.18
CA THR A 125 0.11 7.54 10.11
C THR A 125 0.32 8.75 9.22
N PHE A 126 0.48 8.51 7.92
CA PHE A 126 0.74 9.52 6.92
C PHE A 126 -0.51 9.91 6.14
N ALA A 127 -0.46 11.06 5.48
CA ALA A 127 -1.59 11.64 4.78
C ALA A 127 -2.06 10.83 3.57
N ASP A 128 -1.17 10.05 2.97
CA ASP A 128 -1.44 9.11 1.88
C ASP A 128 -2.02 7.77 2.36
N GLY A 129 -2.24 7.62 3.68
CA GLY A 129 -2.75 6.41 4.32
C GLY A 129 -1.65 5.42 4.75
N THR A 130 -0.38 5.67 4.46
CA THR A 130 0.73 4.80 4.88
C THR A 130 0.81 4.75 6.41
N VAL A 131 0.97 3.55 6.97
CA VAL A 131 1.16 3.33 8.42
C VAL A 131 2.48 2.63 8.66
N LEU A 132 3.42 3.30 9.34
CA LEU A 132 4.74 2.74 9.66
C LEU A 132 4.91 2.55 11.16
N ARG A 133 5.68 1.53 11.55
CA ARG A 133 5.96 1.21 12.96
C ARG A 133 7.29 1.81 13.40
N LEU A 134 7.29 2.57 14.47
CA LEU A 134 8.51 3.11 15.11
C LEU A 134 9.33 1.98 15.74
N ALA A 135 10.65 2.04 15.62
CA ALA A 135 11.56 1.23 16.43
C ALA A 135 11.42 1.55 17.93
N GLN A 136 11.89 0.65 18.78
CA GLN A 136 11.91 0.89 20.22
C GLN A 136 12.93 2.00 20.53
N GLY A 137 12.57 2.94 21.40
CA GLY A 137 13.44 4.06 21.78
C GLY A 137 13.36 5.28 20.85
N LEU A 138 12.72 5.16 19.67
CA LEU A 138 12.47 6.32 18.81
C LEU A 138 11.22 7.06 19.28
N THR A 139 11.40 8.29 19.76
CA THR A 139 10.31 9.13 20.30
C THR A 139 10.07 10.32 19.36
N PRO A 140 8.92 10.36 18.65
CA PRO A 140 8.55 11.54 17.87
C PRO A 140 8.25 12.75 18.76
N PRO A 141 8.42 13.98 18.26
CA PRO A 141 7.95 15.17 18.96
C PRO A 141 6.44 15.11 19.22
N ALA A 142 5.98 15.68 20.34
CA ALA A 142 4.57 15.61 20.75
C ALA A 142 3.60 16.20 19.69
N ASP A 143 3.99 17.28 19.02
CA ASP A 143 3.14 18.03 18.09
C ASP A 143 3.50 17.82 16.62
N VAL A 144 4.06 16.67 16.27
CA VAL A 144 4.59 16.48 14.93
C VAL A 144 3.50 16.30 13.88
N ARG A 145 3.42 17.28 12.97
CA ARG A 145 2.62 17.24 11.74
C ARG A 145 3.43 17.83 10.60
N GLY A 146 3.22 17.30 9.39
CA GLY A 146 3.85 17.80 8.17
C GLY A 146 4.91 16.87 7.59
N SER A 147 5.75 17.42 6.71
CA SER A 147 6.73 16.63 5.95
C SER A 147 7.70 15.92 6.90
N THR A 148 7.79 14.61 6.76
CA THR A 148 8.65 13.74 7.57
C THR A 148 9.38 12.78 6.65
N LEU A 149 10.71 12.73 6.80
CA LEU A 149 11.57 11.75 6.17
C LEU A 149 11.83 10.64 7.18
N VAL A 150 11.64 9.38 6.80
CA VAL A 150 11.91 8.22 7.65
C VAL A 150 12.88 7.25 6.98
N VAL A 151 13.73 6.65 7.80
CA VAL A 151 14.61 5.55 7.42
C VAL A 151 14.04 4.29 8.04
N ILE A 152 13.68 3.33 7.20
CA ILE A 152 13.11 2.05 7.58
C ILE A 152 14.22 1.00 7.53
N ASP A 153 14.25 0.14 8.55
CA ASP A 153 14.95 -1.15 8.52
C ASP A 153 13.98 -2.18 7.94
N PRO A 154 14.19 -2.64 6.68
CA PRO A 154 13.27 -3.54 6.01
C PRO A 154 13.30 -4.97 6.57
N ASP A 155 14.36 -5.35 7.30
CA ASP A 155 14.50 -6.69 7.87
C ASP A 155 13.78 -6.78 9.24
N ARG A 156 13.68 -5.66 9.96
CA ARG A 156 12.96 -5.54 11.23
C ARG A 156 11.57 -4.93 11.10
N HIS A 157 11.22 -4.43 9.92
CA HIS A 157 9.96 -3.77 9.61
C HIS A 157 9.66 -2.61 10.57
N VAL A 158 10.65 -1.75 10.80
CA VAL A 158 10.53 -0.58 11.70
C VAL A 158 11.24 0.64 11.16
N VAL A 159 10.71 1.81 11.46
CA VAL A 159 11.39 3.10 11.33
C VAL A 159 12.51 3.16 12.36
N GLN A 160 13.77 3.15 11.89
CA GLN A 160 14.98 3.25 12.71
C GLN A 160 15.50 4.68 12.85
N GLY A 161 15.01 5.61 12.03
CA GLY A 161 15.32 7.04 12.12
C GLY A 161 14.25 7.88 11.46
N ALA A 162 14.03 9.10 11.96
CA ALA A 162 13.07 10.04 11.39
C ALA A 162 13.56 11.47 11.53
N THR A 163 13.41 12.25 10.47
CA THR A 163 13.63 13.70 10.44
C THR A 163 12.29 14.37 10.21
N PHE A 164 11.90 15.23 11.14
CA PHE A 164 10.63 15.95 11.12
C PHE A 164 10.87 17.39 10.68
N ALA A 165 10.20 17.84 9.62
CA ALA A 165 10.20 19.26 9.31
C ALA A 165 9.54 20.02 10.46
N PRO A 166 10.04 21.22 10.83
CA PRO A 166 9.34 22.05 11.79
C PRO A 166 7.92 22.32 11.30
N ALA A 167 6.95 22.28 12.22
CA ALA A 167 5.59 22.68 11.90
C ALA A 167 5.65 24.08 11.30
N ALA A 168 5.01 24.29 10.15
CA ALA A 168 4.96 25.61 9.54
C ALA A 168 4.35 26.56 10.58
N THR A 169 5.17 27.48 11.11
CA THR A 169 4.69 28.52 12.00
C THR A 169 3.67 29.30 11.18
N THR A 170 2.39 29.16 11.51
CA THR A 170 1.35 29.94 10.85
C THR A 170 1.60 31.37 11.29
N THR A 171 2.34 32.14 10.48
CA THR A 171 2.50 33.57 10.70
C THR A 171 1.13 34.17 10.46
N THR A 172 0.38 34.37 11.54
CA THR A 172 -0.88 35.11 11.50
C THR A 172 -0.56 36.47 10.91
N ARG A 173 -0.97 36.70 9.67
CA ARG A 173 -0.86 38.00 9.03
C ARG A 173 -1.69 38.96 9.88
N PRO A 174 -1.11 40.01 10.47
CA PRO A 174 -1.90 40.98 11.21
C PRO A 174 -2.92 41.58 10.22
N ASP A 175 -4.20 41.44 10.56
CA ASP A 175 -5.27 42.12 9.82
C ASP A 175 -4.98 43.62 9.87
N LYS A 176 -4.88 44.23 8.68
CA LYS A 176 -4.82 45.69 8.59
C LYS A 176 -6.22 46.21 8.91
N SER A 177 -6.38 46.72 10.13
CA SER A 177 -7.45 47.64 10.52
C SER A 177 -7.40 48.93 9.69
#